data_AF-A0A962UGH2-F1
#
_entry.id   AF-A0A962UGH2-F1
#
_cell.length_a   1.000
_cell.length_b   1.000
_cell.length_c   1.000
_cell.angle_alpha   90.00
_cell.angle_beta   90.00
_cell.angle_gamma   90.00
#
_symmetry.space_group_name_H-M   'P 1'
#
loop_
_entity.id
_entity.type
_entity.pdbx_description
1 polymer ?
#
loop_
_entity_poly.entity_id
_entity_poly.type
_entity_poly.pdbx_seq_one_letter_code
_entity_poly.pdbx_strand_id
1 'polypeptide(L)'
;MPLFPVLFPDRDRFVAIVRGHWSIENQQHWVLEVQFGEDACRTSKDHSAENLALIRRSTLNVSRHDGPPRDSIRRRKLRAALGDDYRLRLLLGQPSPATS
;
A
#
# COMPACT_ATOMS: atom_id res chain seq x y z
N MET A 1 8.31 35.52 -37.96
CA MET A 1 7.56 35.01 -36.80
C MET A 1 8.06 33.60 -36.49
N PRO A 2 9.07 33.43 -35.62
CA PRO A 2 9.50 32.09 -35.23
C PRO A 2 8.52 31.55 -34.18
N LEU A 3 8.00 30.35 -34.44
CA LEU A 3 7.27 29.55 -33.47
C LEU A 3 8.30 29.05 -32.44
N PHE A 4 8.21 29.53 -31.19
CA PHE A 4 9.00 28.96 -30.09
C PHE A 4 8.61 27.49 -29.92
N PRO A 5 9.53 26.52 -30.06
CA PRO A 5 9.26 25.18 -29.61
C PRO A 5 9.31 25.23 -28.09
N VAL A 6 8.19 24.91 -27.43
CA VAL A 6 8.19 24.58 -26.00
C VAL A 6 8.92 23.25 -25.87
N LEU A 7 10.25 23.30 -25.88
CA LEU A 7 11.09 22.17 -25.55
C LEU A 7 10.86 21.91 -24.05
N PHE A 8 10.17 20.83 -23.69
CA PHE A 8 10.10 20.38 -22.31
C PHE A 8 11.54 20.36 -21.76
N PRO A 9 11.87 21.17 -20.73
CA PRO A 9 13.23 21.18 -20.22
C PRO A 9 13.46 19.82 -19.57
N ASP A 10 14.38 19.06 -20.16
CA ASP A 10 14.81 17.72 -19.74
C ASP A 10 13.77 16.58 -19.92
N ARG A 11 13.78 15.99 -21.12
CA ARG A 11 12.99 14.80 -21.49
C ARG A 11 13.21 13.64 -20.51
N ASP A 12 14.45 13.42 -20.07
CA ASP A 12 14.82 12.26 -19.27
C ASP A 12 14.24 12.40 -17.86
N ARG A 13 14.28 13.61 -17.30
CA ARG A 13 13.60 13.93 -16.04
C ARG A 13 12.10 13.68 -16.12
N PHE A 14 11.43 14.10 -17.20
CA PHE A 14 10.00 13.87 -17.36
C PHE A 14 9.66 12.38 -17.40
N VAL A 15 10.40 11.58 -18.18
CA VAL A 15 10.20 10.12 -18.27
C VAL A 15 10.42 9.45 -16.90
N ALA A 16 11.44 9.87 -16.15
CA ALA A 16 11.70 9.34 -14.81
C ALA A 16 10.54 9.61 -13.84
N ILE A 17 9.99 10.83 -13.85
CA ILE A 17 8.84 11.21 -13.02
C ILE A 17 7.62 10.36 -13.36
N VAL A 18 7.28 10.23 -14.64
CA VAL A 18 6.12 9.45 -15.09
C VAL A 18 6.25 7.98 -14.68
N ARG A 19 7.42 7.37 -14.88
CA ARG A 19 7.68 5.99 -14.45
C ARG A 19 7.61 5.83 -12.93
N GLY A 20 8.15 6.79 -12.18
CA GLY A 20 8.07 6.81 -10.72
C GLY A 20 6.62 6.89 -10.23
N HIS A 21 5.81 7.76 -10.82
CA HIS A 21 4.39 7.89 -10.51
C HIS A 21 3.64 6.58 -10.76
N TRP A 22 3.80 5.96 -11.93
CA TRP A 22 3.17 4.68 -12.24
C TRP A 22 3.67 3.53 -11.36
N SER A 23 4.93 3.56 -10.92
CA SER A 23 5.44 2.57 -9.97
C SER A 23 4.72 2.66 -8.62
N ILE A 24 4.42 3.87 -8.14
CA ILE A 24 3.67 4.08 -6.89
C ILE A 24 2.25 3.55 -7.08
N GLU A 25 1.60 3.94 -8.18
CA GLU A 25 0.22 3.54 -8.49
C GLU A 25 0.10 2.00 -8.56
N ASN A 26 0.99 1.36 -9.32
CA ASN A 26 0.98 -0.08 -9.50
C ASN A 26 1.28 -0.84 -8.20
N GLN A 27 2.18 -0.31 -7.36
CA GLN A 27 2.52 -0.96 -6.09
C GLN A 27 1.48 -0.69 -4.99
N GLN A 28 0.79 0.44 -4.99
CA GLN A 28 -0.13 0.81 -3.92
C GLN A 28 -1.59 0.60 -4.34
N HIS A 29 -2.04 1.27 -5.40
CA HIS A 29 -3.44 1.36 -5.77
C HIS A 29 -4.04 0.00 -6.10
N TRP A 30 -3.42 -0.76 -7.01
CA TRP A 30 -3.89 -2.11 -7.37
C TRP A 30 -4.05 -3.03 -6.15
N VAL A 31 -3.12 -2.93 -5.20
CA VAL A 31 -3.18 -3.74 -3.98
C VAL A 31 -4.35 -3.30 -3.09
N LEU A 32 -4.62 -2.01 -2.99
CA LEU A 32 -5.75 -1.48 -2.22
C LEU A 32 -7.09 -1.83 -2.87
N GLU A 33 -7.22 -1.68 -4.18
CA GLU A 33 -8.39 -2.08 -4.97
C GLU A 33 -8.69 -3.57 -4.76
N VAL A 34 -7.73 -4.45 -5.07
CA VAL A 34 -7.98 -5.90 -5.16
C VAL A 34 -7.87 -6.59 -3.80
N GLN A 35 -6.82 -6.29 -3.02
CA GLN A 35 -6.56 -7.02 -1.78
C GLN A 35 -7.29 -6.42 -0.57
N PHE A 36 -7.73 -5.16 -0.65
CA PHE A 36 -8.50 -4.48 0.39
C PHE A 36 -9.93 -4.14 -0.03
N GLY A 37 -10.33 -4.43 -1.27
CA GLY A 37 -11.69 -4.24 -1.74
C GLY A 37 -12.11 -2.77 -1.74
N GLU A 38 -11.19 -1.86 -2.03
CA GLU A 38 -11.43 -0.42 -1.96
C GLU A 38 -12.55 0.01 -2.91
N ASP A 39 -12.53 -0.41 -4.18
CA ASP A 39 -13.55 -0.06 -5.17
C ASP A 39 -14.95 -0.59 -4.83
N ALA A 40 -15.00 -1.77 -4.21
CA ALA A 40 -16.26 -2.38 -3.81
C ALA A 40 -16.85 -1.75 -2.53
N CYS A 41 -16.08 -0.89 -1.84
CA CYS A 41 -16.49 -0.30 -0.57
C CYS A 41 -17.48 0.86 -0.78
N ARG A 42 -18.74 0.66 -0.38
CA ARG A 42 -19.82 1.65 -0.53
C ARG A 42 -20.05 2.52 0.71
N THR A 43 -19.04 2.60 1.57
CA THR A 43 -19.12 3.33 2.83
C THR A 43 -19.15 4.84 2.55
N SER A 44 -20.22 5.51 3.00
CA SER A 44 -20.50 6.91 2.66
C SER A 44 -20.85 7.81 3.86
N LYS A 45 -20.70 7.30 5.09
CA LYS A 45 -21.09 8.00 6.32
C LYS A 45 -19.92 8.83 6.86
N ASP A 46 -20.13 10.11 7.13
CA ASP A 46 -19.12 10.99 7.77
C ASP A 46 -17.74 10.90 7.07
N HIS A 47 -16.64 10.83 7.83
CA HIS A 47 -15.26 10.73 7.32
C HIS A 47 -14.82 9.30 6.99
N SER A 48 -15.76 8.40 6.75
CA SER A 48 -15.47 6.97 6.64
C SER A 48 -14.59 6.60 5.44
N ALA A 49 -14.72 7.29 4.31
CA ALA A 49 -13.84 7.08 3.14
C ALA A 49 -12.37 7.38 3.47
N GLU A 50 -12.09 8.53 4.10
CA GLU A 50 -10.74 8.94 4.49
C GLU A 50 -10.16 8.01 5.57
N ASN A 51 -10.96 7.69 6.60
CA ASN A 51 -10.55 6.79 7.66
C ASN A 51 -10.19 5.40 7.12
N LEU A 52 -11.00 4.85 6.22
CA LEU A 52 -10.72 3.56 5.59
C LEU A 52 -9.48 3.63 4.70
N ALA A 53 -9.30 4.69 3.93
CA ALA A 53 -8.11 4.88 3.11
C ALA A 53 -6.82 4.89 3.95
N LEU A 54 -6.84 5.58 5.10
CA LEU A 54 -5.73 5.60 6.06
C LEU A 54 -5.47 4.21 6.65
N ILE A 55 -6.51 3.52 7.14
CA ILE A 55 -6.39 2.19 7.75
C ILE A 55 -5.83 1.18 6.75
N ARG A 56 -6.32 1.16 5.51
CA ARG A 56 -5.84 0.23 4.47
C ARG A 56 -4.38 0.48 4.12
N ARG A 57 -3.98 1.74 3.93
CA ARG A 57 -2.58 2.12 3.66
C ARG A 57 -1.65 1.72 4.80
N SER A 58 -2.03 2.01 6.05
CA SER A 58 -1.27 1.61 7.24
C SER A 58 -1.13 0.09 7.33
N THR A 59 -2.21 -0.66 7.09
CA THR A 59 -2.20 -2.12 7.11
C THR A 59 -1.30 -2.70 6.02
N LEU A 60 -1.32 -2.13 4.81
CA LEU A 60 -0.45 -2.55 3.71
C LEU A 60 1.04 -2.31 4.05
N ASN A 61 1.37 -1.16 4.61
CA ASN A 61 2.74 -0.81 4.99
C ASN A 61 3.29 -1.78 6.05
N VAL A 62 2.52 -2.02 7.11
CA VAL A 62 2.90 -2.98 8.17
C VAL A 62 3.06 -4.39 7.61
N SER A 63 2.14 -4.82 6.74
CA SER A 63 2.23 -6.14 6.09
C SER A 63 3.48 -6.33 5.23
N ARG A 64 3.97 -5.26 4.61
CA ARG A 64 5.20 -5.27 3.78
C ARG A 64 6.48 -5.25 4.62
N HIS A 65 6.43 -4.66 5.80
CA HIS A 65 7.58 -4.55 6.69
C HIS A 65 7.94 -5.89 7.36
N ASP A 66 7.00 -6.84 7.44
CA ASP A 66 7.13 -8.11 8.18
C ASP A 66 7.97 -9.20 7.49
N GLY A 67 9.21 -8.90 7.11
CA GLY A 67 10.18 -9.89 6.65
C GLY A 67 9.86 -10.54 5.27
N PRO A 68 10.68 -11.52 4.84
CA PRO A 68 10.90 -11.83 3.44
C PRO A 68 9.62 -12.18 2.65
N PRO A 69 9.62 -11.96 1.33
CA PRO A 69 8.43 -11.88 0.48
C PRO A 69 7.69 -13.20 0.23
N ARG A 70 7.99 -14.27 0.98
CA ARG A 70 7.41 -15.61 0.73
C ARG A 70 5.88 -15.62 0.84
N ASP A 71 5.32 -14.80 1.73
CA ASP A 71 3.87 -14.70 1.91
C ASP A 71 3.27 -13.52 1.12
N SER A 72 2.21 -13.82 0.36
CA SER A 72 1.40 -12.80 -0.30
C SER A 72 0.64 -11.95 0.72
N ILE A 73 0.26 -10.72 0.36
CA ILE A 73 -0.51 -9.82 1.24
C ILE A 73 -1.78 -10.50 1.77
N ARG A 74 -2.45 -11.32 0.94
CA ARG A 74 -3.63 -12.09 1.36
C ARG A 74 -3.30 -13.08 2.50
N ARG A 75 -2.19 -13.82 2.39
CA ARG A 75 -1.75 -14.78 3.41
C ARG A 75 -1.35 -14.08 4.70
N ARG A 76 -0.67 -12.94 4.62
CA ARG A 76 -0.29 -12.13 5.80
C ARG A 76 -1.53 -11.63 6.54
N LYS A 77 -2.51 -11.07 5.81
CA LYS A 77 -3.80 -10.66 6.39
C LYS A 77 -4.52 -11.83 7.06
N LEU A 78 -4.56 -13.00 6.42
CA LEU A 78 -5.19 -14.20 7.00
C LEU A 78 -4.47 -14.67 8.26
N ARG A 79 -3.14 -14.70 8.26
CA ARG A 79 -2.35 -15.04 9.46
C ARG A 79 -2.60 -14.06 10.60
N ALA A 80 -2.68 -12.76 10.31
CA ALA A 80 -3.02 -11.73 11.29
C ALA A 80 -4.46 -11.86 11.81
N ALA A 81 -5.38 -12.34 10.98
CA ALA A 81 -6.76 -12.60 11.42
C ALA A 81 -6.87 -13.84 12.33
N LEU A 82 -6.00 -14.83 12.14
CA LEU A 82 -6.06 -16.13 12.82
C LEU A 82 -5.10 -16.28 14.02
N GLY A 83 -4.12 -15.40 14.17
CA GLY A 83 -3.09 -15.51 15.21
C GLY A 83 -2.86 -14.19 15.94
N ASP A 84 -3.20 -14.15 17.23
CA ASP A 84 -3.07 -12.96 18.07
C ASP A 84 -1.61 -12.53 18.23
N ASP A 85 -0.68 -13.46 18.47
CA ASP A 85 0.74 -13.15 18.59
C ASP A 85 1.31 -12.51 17.32
N TYR A 86 0.95 -13.06 16.16
CA TYR A 86 1.38 -12.53 14.86
C TYR A 86 0.77 -11.14 14.61
N ARG A 87 -0.50 -10.94 14.95
CA ARG A 87 -1.18 -9.64 14.84
C ARG A 87 -0.55 -8.59 15.77
N LEU A 88 -0.28 -8.94 17.02
CA LEU A 88 0.36 -8.04 17.99
C LEU A 88 1.79 -7.70 17.58
N ARG A 89 2.55 -8.67 17.07
CA ARG A 89 3.88 -8.41 16.50
C ARG A 89 3.82 -7.40 15.36
N LEU A 90 2.88 -7.57 14.43
CA LEU A 90 2.71 -6.64 13.30
C LEU A 90 2.38 -5.22 13.78
N LEU A 91 1.48 -5.08 14.75
CA LEU A 91 0.99 -3.77 15.20
C LEU A 91 1.94 -3.06 16.18
N LEU A 92 2.63 -3.81 17.03
CA LEU A 92 3.39 -3.29 18.18
C LEU A 92 4.89 -3.58 18.11
N GLY A 93 5.36 -4.33 17.10
CA GLY A 93 6.75 -4.75 16.99
C GLY A 93 7.21 -5.73 18.08
N GLN A 94 6.27 -6.34 18.82
CA GLN A 94 6.58 -7.26 19.92
C GLN A 94 7.13 -8.59 19.38
N PRO A 95 8.23 -9.13 19.92
CA PRO A 95 8.68 -10.46 19.56
C PRO A 95 7.62 -11.50 19.97
N SER A 96 7.42 -12.52 19.12
CA SER A 96 6.55 -13.66 19.48
C SER A 96 7.01 -14.22 20.82
N PRO A 97 6.11 -14.54 21.77
CA PRO A 97 6.51 -15.26 22.96
C PRO A 97 7.22 -16.54 22.52
N ALA A 98 8.42 -16.78 23.07
CA ALA A 98 9.13 -18.02 22.83
C ALA A 98 8.21 -19.15 23.27
N THR A 99 7.88 -20.07 22.34
CA THR A 99 7.13 -21.28 22.65
C THR A 99 7.84 -21.99 23.81
N SER A 100 7.20 -22.00 24.98
CA SER A 100 7.59 -22.79 26.14
C SER A 100 7.03 -24.20 26.02
#